data_AF-A0A2T4BTT8-F1
#
_entry.id   AF-A0A2T4BTT8-F1
#
_cell.length_a   1.000
_cell.length_b   1.000
_cell.length_c   1.000
_cell.angle_alpha   90.00
_cell.angle_beta   90.00
_cell.angle_gamma   90.00
#
_symmetry.space_group_name_H-M   'P 1'
#
loop_
_entity.id
_entity.type
_entity.pdbx_description
1 polymer ?
#
loop_
_entity_poly.entity_id
_entity_poly.type
_entity_poly.pdbx_seq_one_letter_code
_entity_poly.pdbx_strand_id
1 'polypeptide(L)' 'MSGNDNPGNFANRPKEDVQNAASKGGQASHTGGFASMPKEKVQEIASQGGQASSGSFEPGSEKAREAGRKGGSK' A
#
# COMPACT_ATOMS: atom_id res chain seq x y z
N MET A 1 -13.15 -20.14 -3.29
CA MET A 1 -12.73 -18.92 -2.58
C MET A 1 -11.30 -19.13 -2.16
N SER A 2 -10.35 -18.34 -2.66
CA SER A 2 -8.96 -18.43 -2.26
C SER A 2 -8.86 -18.04 -0.78
N GLY A 3 -8.90 -19.04 0.10
CA GLY A 3 -8.55 -18.91 1.52
C GLY A 3 -7.07 -18.58 1.60
N ASN A 4 -6.74 -17.31 1.36
CA ASN A 4 -5.40 -16.82 1.56
C ASN A 4 -5.32 -16.43 3.04
N ASP A 5 -4.87 -17.35 3.89
CA ASP A 5 -4.75 -17.18 5.35
C ASP A 5 -3.63 -16.22 5.77
N ASN A 6 -3.18 -15.34 4.86
CA ASN A 6 -2.19 -14.33 5.16
C ASN A 6 -2.73 -13.34 6.22
N PRO A 7 -2.25 -13.36 7.48
CA PRO A 7 -2.82 -12.55 8.56
C PRO A 7 -2.68 -11.04 8.30
N GLY A 8 -1.78 -10.61 7.42
CA GLY A 8 -1.63 -9.21 7.03
C GLY A 8 -2.61 -8.73 5.95
N ASN A 9 -3.43 -9.60 5.35
CA ASN A 9 -4.39 -9.18 4.33
C ASN A 9 -5.61 -8.49 4.97
N PHE A 10 -6.11 -7.42 4.35
CA PHE A 10 -7.30 -6.70 4.84
C PHE A 10 -8.55 -7.59 4.89
N ALA A 11 -8.64 -8.60 4.00
CA ALA A 11 -9.74 -9.57 4.02
C ALA A 11 -9.78 -10.43 5.30
N ASN A 12 -8.64 -10.54 6.00
CA ASN A 12 -8.49 -11.33 7.23
C ASN A 12 -8.51 -10.45 8.49
N ARG A 13 -8.89 -9.18 8.36
CA ARG A 13 -8.95 -8.21 9.48
C ARG A 13 -10.40 -7.88 9.86
N PRO A 14 -10.65 -7.49 11.13
CA PRO A 14 -11.94 -6.97 11.55
C PRO A 14 -12.36 -5.78 10.70
N LYS A 15 -13.64 -5.72 10.31
CA LYS A 15 -14.18 -4.62 9.50
C LYS A 15 -13.92 -3.24 10.14
N GLU A 16 -14.03 -3.16 11.47
CA GLU A 16 -13.77 -1.94 12.23
C GLU A 16 -12.32 -1.46 12.09
N ASP A 17 -11.34 -2.35 12.13
CA ASP A 17 -9.92 -2.01 11.94
C ASP A 17 -9.65 -1.49 10.52
N VAL A 18 -10.26 -2.13 9.52
CA VAL A 18 -10.17 -1.70 8.12
C VAL A 18 -10.82 -0.32 7.93
N GLN A 19 -11.99 -0.10 8.54
CA GLN A 19 -12.69 1.18 8.52
C GLN A 19 -11.90 2.27 9.22
N ASN A 20 -11.30 1.99 10.39
CA ASN A 20 -10.45 2.93 11.10
C ASN A 20 -9.19 3.28 10.30
N ALA A 21 -8.56 2.30 9.64
CA ALA A 21 -7.42 2.55 8.76
C ALA A 21 -7.80 3.42 7.55
N ALA A 22 -8.92 3.12 6.89
CA ALA A 22 -9.44 3.89 5.78
C ALA A 22 -9.82 5.33 6.20
N SER A 23 -10.47 5.47 7.36
CA SER A 23 -10.86 6.76 7.94
C SER A 23 -9.63 7.62 8.24
N LYS A 24 -8.60 7.06 8.88
CA LYS A 24 -7.32 7.77 9.12
C LYS A 24 -6.63 8.21 7.82
N GLY A 25 -6.64 7.35 6.79
CA GLY A 25 -6.12 7.70 5.47
C GLY A 25 -6.91 8.83 4.80
N GLY A 26 -8.24 8.80 4.92
CA GLY A 26 -9.14 9.86 4.45
C GLY A 26 -8.89 11.19 5.17
N GLN A 27 -8.80 11.18 6.50
CA GLN A 27 -8.54 12.37 7.33
C GLN A 27 -7.20 13.03 6.99
N ALA A 28 -6.14 12.25 6.74
CA ALA A 28 -4.84 12.78 6.29
C ALA A 28 -4.92 13.51 4.93
N SER A 29 -5.95 13.25 4.14
CA SER A 29 -6.15 13.86 2.82
C SER A 29 -6.82 15.23 2.87
N HIS A 30 -7.44 15.62 4.00
CA HIS A 30 -8.18 16.88 4.14
C HIS A 30 -7.30 18.13 4.22
N THR A 31 -6.00 18.00 4.53
CA THR A 31 -5.05 19.13 4.64
C THR A 31 -4.35 19.47 3.32
N GLY A 32 -4.81 18.89 2.20
CA GLY A 32 -4.17 19.01 0.88
C GLY A 32 -3.28 17.81 0.58
N GLY A 33 -3.90 16.73 0.09
CA GLY A 33 -3.19 15.54 -0.39
C GLY A 33 -2.53 15.77 -1.77
N PHE A 34 -2.09 14.68 -2.41
CA PHE A 34 -1.47 14.73 -3.76
C PHE A 34 -2.33 15.44 -4.82
N ALA A 35 -3.66 15.43 -4.66
CA ALA A 35 -4.59 16.12 -5.56
C ALA A 35 -4.46 17.66 -5.53
N SER A 36 -3.99 18.22 -4.42
CA SER A 36 -3.81 19.67 -4.24
C SER A 36 -2.36 20.12 -4.43
N MET A 37 -1.45 19.19 -4.72
CA MET A 37 -0.02 19.43 -4.87
C MET A 37 0.34 19.74 -6.35
N PRO A 38 1.29 20.63 -6.64
CA PRO A 38 1.74 20.89 -8.00
C PRO A 38 2.29 19.63 -8.67
N LYS A 39 2.02 19.50 -9.97
CA LYS A 39 2.29 18.28 -10.74
C LYS A 39 3.78 17.89 -10.73
N GLU A 40 4.68 18.86 -10.80
CA GLU A 40 6.13 18.59 -10.77
C GLU A 40 6.53 17.93 -9.45
N LYS A 41 5.97 18.40 -8.32
CA LYS A 41 6.27 17.86 -6.99
C LYS A 41 5.69 16.46 -6.80
N VAL A 42 4.51 16.19 -7.35
CA VAL A 42 3.93 14.83 -7.35
C VAL A 42 4.78 13.87 -8.19
N GLN A 43 5.27 14.32 -9.35
CA GLN A 43 6.17 13.53 -10.19
C GLN A 43 7.49 13.22 -9.48
N GLU A 44 8.09 14.20 -8.81
CA GLU A 44 9.32 13.98 -8.04
C GLU A 44 9.13 12.93 -6.95
N ILE A 45 8.05 13.01 -6.17
CA ILE A 45 7.73 12.03 -5.11
C ILE A 45 7.48 10.64 -5.72
N ALA A 46 6.77 10.56 -6.84
CA ALA A 46 6.52 9.29 -7.54
C ALA A 46 7.83 8.69 -8.08
N SER A 47 8.71 9.50 -8.65
CA SER A 47 10.04 9.09 -9.11
C SER A 47 10.91 8.57 -7.97
N GLN A 48 10.96 9.28 -6.84
CA GLN A 48 11.68 8.84 -5.64
C GLN A 48 11.13 7.51 -5.11
N GLY A 49 9.81 7.34 -5.06
CA GLY A 49 9.18 6.08 -4.68
C GLY A 49 9.51 4.93 -5.63
N GLY A 50 9.57 5.21 -6.94
CA GLY A 50 9.97 4.24 -7.97
C GLY A 50 11.45 3.85 -7.90
N GLN A 51 12.34 4.80 -7.57
CA GLN A 51 13.77 4.56 -7.40
C GLN A 51 14.11 3.83 -6.10
N ALA A 52 13.38 4.13 -5.02
CA ALA A 52 13.54 3.46 -3.73
C ALA A 52 12.94 2.04 -3.73
N SER A 53 11.95 1.80 -4.59
CA SER A 53 11.46 0.45 -4.87
C SER A 53 12.47 -0.29 -5.75
N SER A 54 12.75 -1.56 -5.46
CA SER A 54 13.65 -2.40 -6.26
C SER A 54 13.06 -2.82 -7.63
N GLY A 55 12.19 -1.98 -8.21
CA GLY A 55 11.39 -2.26 -9.40
C GLY A 55 9.99 -2.81 -9.10
N SER A 56 9.20 -2.94 -10.17
CA SER A 56 7.90 -3.63 -10.14
C SER A 56 8.14 -5.13 -9.92
N PHE A 57 7.32 -5.75 -9.07
CA PHE A 57 7.35 -7.20 -8.91
C PHE A 57 6.61 -7.85 -10.07
N GLU A 58 7.27 -8.74 -10.81
CA GLU A 58 6.56 -9.55 -11.78
C GLU A 58 5.54 -10.45 -11.06
N PRO A 59 4.31 -10.57 -11.56
CA PRO A 59 3.31 -11.46 -10.99
C PRO A 59 3.85 -12.89 -10.86
N GLY A 60 3.81 -13.44 -9.65
CA GLY A 60 4.30 -14.79 -9.37
C GLY A 60 5.81 -14.92 -9.13
N SER A 61 6.59 -13.85 -9.30
CA SER A 61 8.01 -13.86 -8.96
C SER A 61 8.25 -14.16 -7.48
N GLU A 62 9.39 -14.78 -7.19
CA GLU A 62 9.78 -15.12 -5.82
C GLU A 62 9.89 -13.85 -4.95
N LYS A 63 10.42 -12.76 -5.52
CA LYS A 63 10.44 -11.43 -4.89
C LYS A 63 9.05 -10.91 -4.55
N ALA A 64 8.06 -11.06 -5.44
CA ALA A 64 6.67 -10.66 -5.16
C ALA A 64 6.10 -11.45 -3.99
N ARG A 65 6.35 -12.76 -3.97
CA ARG A 65 5.88 -13.68 -2.93
C ARG A 65 6.56 -13.39 -1.60
N GLU A 66 7.87 -13.12 -1.60
CA GLU A 66 8.63 -12.76 -0.41
C GLU A 66 8.19 -11.40 0.15
N ALA A 67 8.04 -10.37 -0.70
CA ALA A 67 7.53 -9.08 -0.28
C ALA A 67 6.09 -9.15 0.26
N GLY A 68 5.22 -9.93 -0.39
CA GLY A 68 3.85 -10.19 0.06
C GLY A 68 3.80 -10.98 1.36
N ARG A 69 4.69 -11.96 1.53
CA ARG A 69 4.83 -12.73 2.78
C ARG A 69 5.35 -11.85 3.91
N LYS A 70 6.34 -11.00 3.65
CA LYS A 70 6.93 -10.06 4.63
C LYS A 70 5.96 -8.96 5.04
N GLY A 71 5.22 -8.39 4.08
CA GLY A 71 4.14 -7.43 4.36
C GLY A 71 2.94 -8.09 5.06
N GLY A 72 2.79 -9.40 4.87
CA GLY A 72 1.78 -10.24 5.48
C GLY A 72 2.11 -10.74 6.89
N SER A 73 3.40 -10.93 7.19
CA SER A 73 3.88 -11.42 8.48
C SER A 73 3.83 -10.32 9.52
N LYS A 74 2.83 -10.40 10.41
CA LYS A 74 2.75 -9.66 11.66
C LYS A 74 2.37 -10.62 12.77
#